data_AF-A0A372BUH5-F1
#
_entry.id   AF-A0A372BUH5-F1
#
_cell.length_a   1.000
_cell.length_b   1.000
_cell.length_c   1.000
_cell.angle_alpha   90.00
_cell.angle_beta   90.00
_cell.angle_gamma   90.00
#
_symmetry.space_group_name_H-M   'P 1'
#
loop_
_entity.id
_entity.type
_entity.pdbx_description
1 polymer ?
#
loop_
_entity_poly.entity_id
_entity_poly.type
_entity_poly.pdbx_seq_one_letter_code
_entity_poly.pdbx_strand_id
1 'polypeptide(L)'
;MPCPPETGTDQNAARAELDAQACTDIGAAVALDQISIGGGPAGEFPPGCYSSSGAMTITANTTVTLRGDGVFIFRPAGALDPAAGSSVVAADGACTDNVFWTPGGGTTIGANAAFIGTVFRGTAAGLSITLGDSATLEGRALAFGSTVTTANNAITVPDACPEATGTIIVEKQTLPGGSLQSFGFTG
;
A
#
# COMPACT_ATOMS: atom_id res chain seq x y z
N MET A 1 11.48 -21.91 15.73
CA MET A 1 12.65 -21.18 15.20
C MET A 1 12.28 -19.71 15.21
N PRO A 2 12.96 -18.84 15.99
CA PRO A 2 12.77 -17.40 15.85
C PRO A 2 13.09 -17.01 14.39
N CYS A 3 12.31 -16.10 13.82
CA CYS A 3 12.56 -15.58 12.47
C CYS A 3 13.98 -14.99 12.39
N PRO A 4 14.66 -15.10 11.23
CA PRO A 4 15.98 -14.49 11.04
C PRO A 4 15.90 -12.99 11.36
N PRO A 5 16.88 -12.43 12.10
CA PRO A 5 16.87 -11.03 12.51
C PRO A 5 16.83 -10.06 11.32
N GLU A 6 17.30 -10.49 10.14
CA GLU A 6 17.22 -9.73 8.89
C GLU A 6 15.77 -9.37 8.52
N THR A 7 14.79 -10.23 8.83
CA THR A 7 13.37 -10.01 8.53
C THR A 7 12.83 -8.72 9.15
N GLY A 8 13.25 -8.41 10.39
CA GLY A 8 12.83 -7.19 11.07
C GLY A 8 13.49 -5.96 10.48
N THR A 9 14.77 -6.07 10.13
CA THR A 9 15.54 -5.02 9.45
C THR A 9 14.92 -4.69 8.10
N ASP A 10 14.59 -5.70 7.30
CA ASP A 10 14.01 -5.54 5.96
C ASP A 10 12.62 -4.91 6.01
N GLN A 11 11.77 -5.36 6.95
CA GLN A 11 10.45 -4.74 7.16
C GLN A 11 10.58 -3.25 7.54
N ASN A 12 11.53 -2.92 8.42
CA ASN A 12 11.75 -1.55 8.86
C ASN A 12 12.33 -0.67 7.73
N ALA A 13 13.23 -1.22 6.91
CA ALA A 13 13.79 -0.53 5.75
C ALA A 13 12.70 -0.25 4.71
N ALA A 14 11.89 -1.26 4.35
CA ALA A 14 10.79 -1.09 3.41
C ALA A 14 9.77 -0.05 3.92
N ARG A 15 9.45 -0.07 5.22
CA ARG A 15 8.60 0.94 5.84
C ARG A 15 9.21 2.34 5.74
N ALA A 16 10.50 2.49 6.00
CA ALA A 16 11.18 3.78 5.93
C ALA A 16 11.15 4.38 4.50
N GLU A 17 11.29 3.55 3.46
CA GLU A 17 11.17 4.00 2.06
C GLU A 17 9.77 4.50 1.72
N LEU A 18 8.72 3.83 2.22
CA LEU A 18 7.33 4.28 2.08
C LEU A 18 7.07 5.57 2.89
N ASP A 19 7.62 5.66 4.09
CA ASP A 19 7.49 6.84 4.96
C ASP A 19 8.31 8.06 4.45
N ALA A 20 9.29 7.85 3.58
CA ALA A 20 10.05 8.91 2.92
C ALA A 20 9.29 9.57 1.76
N GLN A 21 8.22 8.95 1.24
CA GLN A 21 7.44 9.50 0.14
C GLN A 21 6.74 10.80 0.56
N ALA A 22 6.70 11.76 -0.38
CA ALA A 22 5.91 12.98 -0.24
C ALA A 22 4.42 12.63 -0.38
N CYS A 23 3.62 13.00 0.63
CA CYS A 23 2.22 12.62 0.70
C CYS A 23 1.31 13.84 0.73
N THR A 24 0.13 13.69 0.15
CA THR A 24 -0.96 14.65 0.28
C THR A 24 -1.59 14.50 1.65
N ASP A 25 -1.62 15.57 2.44
CA ASP A 25 -2.36 15.59 3.70
C ASP A 25 -3.87 15.61 3.42
N ILE A 26 -4.58 14.58 3.90
CA ILE A 26 -6.02 14.41 3.74
C ILE A 26 -6.81 14.74 5.02
N GLY A 27 -6.13 15.18 6.09
CA GLY A 27 -6.75 15.65 7.33
C GLY A 27 -6.22 14.98 8.60
N ALA A 28 -6.92 15.17 9.72
CA ALA A 28 -6.54 14.58 11.01
C ALA A 28 -7.06 13.15 11.17
N ALA A 29 -8.30 13.01 11.65
CA ALA A 29 -9.00 11.72 11.65
C ALA A 29 -9.93 11.69 10.44
N VAL A 30 -9.77 10.69 9.57
CA VAL A 30 -10.46 10.65 8.28
C VAL A 30 -11.15 9.31 8.06
N ALA A 31 -12.36 9.37 7.50
CA ALA A 31 -13.02 8.23 6.89
C ALA A 31 -12.73 8.29 5.38
N LEU A 32 -11.94 7.34 4.86
CA LEU A 32 -11.45 7.38 3.48
C LEU A 32 -12.58 7.42 2.45
N ASP A 33 -13.71 6.77 2.75
CA ASP A 33 -14.92 6.79 1.92
C ASP A 33 -15.59 8.18 1.80
N GLN A 34 -15.18 9.14 2.63
CA GLN A 34 -15.68 10.52 2.62
C GLN A 34 -14.66 11.52 2.05
N ILE A 35 -13.46 11.05 1.69
CA ILE A 35 -12.39 11.91 1.16
C ILE A 35 -12.51 12.04 -0.35
N SER A 36 -12.43 13.28 -0.84
CA SER A 36 -12.35 13.60 -2.27
C SER A 36 -10.93 14.10 -2.58
N ILE A 37 -10.30 13.50 -3.59
CA ILE A 37 -8.98 13.90 -4.08
C ILE A 37 -9.14 14.68 -5.39
N GLY A 38 -8.59 15.89 -5.45
CA GLY A 38 -8.60 16.69 -6.68
C GLY A 38 -9.99 17.06 -7.21
N GLY A 39 -11.03 17.03 -6.37
CA GLY A 39 -12.42 17.25 -6.77
C GLY A 39 -13.10 16.02 -7.39
N GLY A 40 -12.48 14.84 -7.32
CA GLY A 40 -13.09 13.57 -7.71
C GLY A 40 -14.18 13.09 -6.73
N PRO A 41 -14.84 11.96 -7.02
CA PRO A 41 -15.83 11.37 -6.12
C PRO A 41 -15.22 11.05 -4.75
N ALA A 42 -16.03 11.14 -3.70
CA ALA A 42 -15.60 10.73 -2.36
C ALA A 42 -15.36 9.21 -2.33
N GLY A 43 -14.30 8.78 -1.63
CA GLY A 43 -13.92 7.37 -1.53
C GLY A 43 -13.17 6.83 -2.75
N GLU A 44 -12.81 7.68 -3.71
CA GLU A 44 -11.98 7.31 -4.85
C GLU A 44 -10.60 7.94 -4.75
N PHE A 45 -9.57 7.11 -4.87
CA PHE A 45 -8.18 7.53 -4.78
C PHE A 45 -7.46 7.18 -6.09
N PRO A 46 -6.86 8.18 -6.77
CA PRO A 46 -5.86 7.91 -7.80
C PRO A 46 -4.54 7.39 -7.19
N PRO A 47 -3.54 6.99 -7.99
CA PRO A 47 -2.25 6.58 -7.46
C PRO A 47 -1.55 7.76 -6.78
N GLY A 48 -0.91 7.50 -5.65
CA GLY A 48 -0.23 8.52 -4.86
C GLY A 48 -0.01 8.12 -3.41
N CYS A 49 0.61 9.02 -2.64
CA CYS A 49 0.72 8.90 -1.20
C CYS A 49 -0.25 9.85 -0.47
N TYR A 50 -0.96 9.32 0.52
CA TYR A 50 -1.96 10.01 1.33
C TYR A 50 -1.62 9.87 2.80
N SER A 51 -1.49 10.99 3.50
CA SER A 51 -1.19 11.01 4.94
C SER A 51 -2.30 11.65 5.74
N SER A 52 -2.52 11.18 6.96
CA SER A 52 -3.37 11.86 7.93
C SER A 52 -2.62 12.05 9.25
N SER A 53 -2.87 13.15 9.95
CA SER A 53 -2.24 13.41 11.26
C SER A 53 -2.88 12.63 12.43
N GLY A 54 -3.95 11.88 12.16
CA GLY A 54 -4.65 11.01 13.09
C GLY A 54 -4.99 9.66 12.46
N ALA A 55 -6.10 9.05 12.89
CA ALA A 55 -6.52 7.72 12.41
C ALA A 55 -7.13 7.76 11.00
N MET A 56 -7.02 6.65 10.28
CA MET A 56 -7.78 6.36 9.06
C MET A 56 -8.78 5.24 9.33
N THR A 57 -10.01 5.42 8.84
CA THR A 57 -11.05 4.39 8.86
C THR A 57 -11.73 4.29 7.50
N ILE A 58 -12.54 3.26 7.33
CA ILE A 58 -13.51 3.12 6.24
C ILE A 58 -14.83 2.81 6.94
N THR A 59 -15.88 3.57 6.63
CA THR A 59 -17.19 3.40 7.27
C THR A 59 -17.74 1.99 7.05
N ALA A 60 -18.53 1.50 8.01
CA ALA A 60 -19.09 0.15 7.94
C ALA A 60 -19.95 -0.03 6.67
N ASN A 61 -19.76 -1.14 5.97
CA ASN A 61 -20.45 -1.47 4.71
C ASN A 61 -20.28 -0.43 3.59
N THR A 62 -19.22 0.39 3.61
CA THR A 62 -18.86 1.27 2.50
C THR A 62 -17.62 0.77 1.76
N THR A 63 -17.33 1.38 0.61
CA THR A 63 -16.24 0.96 -0.27
C THR A 63 -15.34 2.13 -0.60
N VAL A 64 -14.03 1.88 -0.56
CA VAL A 64 -13.00 2.76 -1.10
C VAL A 64 -12.49 2.13 -2.40
N THR A 65 -12.38 2.93 -3.45
CA THR A 65 -11.91 2.49 -4.76
C THR A 65 -10.55 3.10 -5.07
N LEU A 66 -9.56 2.25 -5.36
CA LEU A 66 -8.26 2.64 -5.87
C LEU A 66 -8.30 2.56 -7.40
N ARG A 67 -8.09 3.67 -8.09
CA ARG A 67 -8.23 3.76 -9.55
C ARG A 67 -6.91 4.09 -10.22
N GLY A 68 -6.64 3.43 -11.34
CA GLY A 68 -5.49 3.73 -12.20
C GLY A 68 -4.25 2.92 -11.84
N ASP A 69 -3.41 2.70 -12.85
CA ASP A 69 -2.12 2.03 -12.67
C ASP A 69 -1.14 2.93 -11.91
N GLY A 70 -0.48 2.35 -10.90
CA GLY A 70 0.48 3.04 -10.06
C GLY A 70 0.51 2.53 -8.62
N VAL A 71 1.19 3.29 -7.77
CA VAL A 71 1.43 2.96 -6.35
C VAL A 71 0.50 3.76 -5.45
N PHE A 72 -0.08 3.09 -4.46
CA PHE A 72 -0.97 3.67 -3.46
C PHE A 72 -0.36 3.52 -2.08
N ILE A 73 -0.13 4.62 -1.37
CA ILE A 73 0.45 4.61 -0.02
C ILE A 73 -0.48 5.37 0.91
N PHE A 74 -0.92 4.73 1.98
CA PHE A 74 -1.75 5.33 3.02
C PHE A 74 -1.00 5.34 4.35
N ARG A 75 -0.77 6.54 4.89
CA ARG A 75 0.08 6.78 6.07
C ARG A 75 -0.67 7.58 7.15
N PRO A 76 -1.56 6.93 7.92
CA PRO A 76 -2.13 7.57 9.10
C PRO A 76 -1.07 7.64 10.21
N ALA A 77 -0.93 8.79 10.87
CA ALA A 77 -0.13 8.88 12.09
C ALA A 77 -0.79 8.11 13.27
N GLY A 78 -2.11 7.91 13.20
CA GLY A 78 -2.89 7.12 14.15
C GLY A 78 -3.12 5.68 13.71
N ALA A 79 -4.18 5.08 14.26
CA ALA A 79 -4.60 3.73 13.91
C ALA A 79 -5.20 3.64 12.50
N LEU A 80 -5.20 2.42 11.96
CA LEU A 80 -5.91 2.07 10.74
C LEU A 80 -7.03 1.09 11.10
N ASP A 81 -8.28 1.56 11.09
CA ASP A 81 -9.41 0.77 11.58
C ASP A 81 -10.58 0.76 10.56
N PRO A 82 -10.43 0.10 9.40
CA PRO A 82 -11.55 -0.10 8.48
C PRO A 82 -12.65 -0.93 9.17
N ALA A 83 -13.88 -0.40 9.16
CA ALA A 83 -14.98 -0.97 9.94
C ALA A 83 -15.53 -2.28 9.34
N ALA A 84 -16.41 -2.95 10.07
CA ALA A 84 -17.02 -4.21 9.63
C ALA A 84 -17.77 -4.06 8.29
N GLY A 85 -17.63 -5.05 7.42
CA GLY A 85 -18.24 -5.06 6.08
C GLY A 85 -17.69 -4.02 5.11
N SER A 86 -16.68 -3.22 5.49
CA SER A 86 -16.05 -2.27 4.57
C SER A 86 -15.23 -2.98 3.50
N SER A 87 -14.99 -2.32 2.37
CA SER A 87 -14.21 -2.89 1.27
C SER A 87 -13.22 -1.88 0.69
N VAL A 88 -12.05 -2.38 0.27
CA VAL A 88 -11.14 -1.66 -0.62
C VAL A 88 -11.06 -2.44 -1.93
N VAL A 89 -11.30 -1.78 -3.06
CA VAL A 89 -11.31 -2.42 -4.37
C VAL A 89 -10.36 -1.71 -5.32
N ALA A 90 -9.72 -2.48 -6.20
CA ALA A 90 -8.89 -1.97 -7.28
C ALA A 90 -9.71 -1.87 -8.58
N ALA A 91 -9.56 -0.76 -9.32
CA ALA A 91 -10.24 -0.52 -10.57
C ALA A 91 -9.33 0.20 -11.58
N ASP A 92 -9.73 0.21 -12.85
CA ASP A 92 -9.06 0.94 -13.94
C ASP A 92 -7.55 0.67 -14.05
N GLY A 93 -7.14 -0.59 -13.85
CA GLY A 93 -5.73 -1.01 -13.95
C GLY A 93 -4.92 -0.88 -12.65
N ALA A 94 -5.54 -0.46 -11.54
CA ALA A 94 -4.90 -0.52 -10.24
C ALA A 94 -4.52 -1.97 -9.90
N CYS A 95 -3.29 -2.14 -9.44
CA CYS A 95 -2.76 -3.44 -9.05
C CYS A 95 -2.68 -3.55 -7.53
N THR A 96 -3.20 -4.63 -6.97
CA THR A 96 -3.31 -4.87 -5.52
C THR A 96 -1.94 -5.06 -4.84
N ASP A 97 -0.92 -5.52 -5.58
CA ASP A 97 0.46 -5.65 -5.07
C ASP A 97 1.14 -4.28 -4.82
N ASN A 98 0.65 -3.22 -5.47
CA ASN A 98 1.17 -1.84 -5.36
C ASN A 98 0.45 -0.98 -4.30
N VAL A 99 -0.30 -1.61 -3.38
CA VAL A 99 -1.03 -0.92 -2.33
C VAL A 99 -0.35 -1.12 -0.98
N PHE A 100 -0.05 -0.03 -0.27
CA PHE A 100 0.72 -0.05 0.97
C PHE A 100 0.05 0.75 2.08
N TRP A 101 0.00 0.17 3.28
CA TRP A 101 -0.58 0.77 4.47
C TRP A 101 0.47 0.88 5.58
N THR A 102 0.74 2.10 6.01
CA THR A 102 1.82 2.47 6.93
C THR A 102 1.28 3.23 8.15
N PRO A 103 0.45 2.60 8.99
CA PRO A 103 -0.08 3.24 10.18
C PRO A 103 1.00 3.55 11.20
N GLY A 104 0.84 4.65 11.92
CA GLY A 104 1.62 4.97 13.12
C GLY A 104 1.12 4.16 14.33
N GLY A 105 -0.19 3.91 14.39
CA GLY A 105 -0.90 3.13 15.40
C GLY A 105 -1.14 1.65 15.03
N GLY A 106 -1.96 0.96 15.83
CA GLY A 106 -2.39 -0.41 15.55
C GLY A 106 -3.35 -0.50 14.36
N THR A 107 -3.60 -1.72 13.89
CA THR A 107 -4.54 -1.97 12.79
C THR A 107 -5.61 -2.96 13.20
N THR A 108 -6.88 -2.58 12.99
CA THR A 108 -8.03 -3.47 13.18
C THR A 108 -8.88 -3.48 11.92
N ILE A 109 -8.78 -4.55 11.15
CA ILE A 109 -9.67 -4.79 9.99
C ILE A 109 -10.95 -5.43 10.52
N GLY A 110 -12.08 -4.75 10.35
CA GLY A 110 -13.38 -5.18 10.87
C GLY A 110 -13.83 -6.54 10.31
N ALA A 111 -14.75 -7.20 11.03
CA ALA A 111 -15.33 -8.47 10.58
C ALA A 111 -16.01 -8.34 9.21
N ASN A 112 -15.91 -9.37 8.38
CA ASN A 112 -16.42 -9.41 7.00
C ASN A 112 -15.90 -8.28 6.09
N ALA A 113 -14.85 -7.55 6.46
CA ALA A 113 -14.26 -6.55 5.58
C ALA A 113 -13.41 -7.23 4.49
N ALA A 114 -13.37 -6.65 3.30
CA ALA A 114 -12.53 -7.08 2.19
C ALA A 114 -11.42 -6.06 1.97
N PHE A 115 -10.18 -6.42 2.27
CA PHE A 115 -9.06 -5.49 2.27
C PHE A 115 -7.99 -5.91 1.25
N ILE A 116 -7.29 -4.94 0.66
CA ILE A 116 -6.21 -5.18 -0.29
C ILE A 116 -4.92 -4.46 0.13
N GLY A 117 -3.78 -5.04 -0.22
CA GLY A 117 -2.46 -4.43 -0.07
C GLY A 117 -1.61 -4.94 1.08
N THR A 118 -0.41 -4.38 1.19
CA THR A 118 0.58 -4.72 2.21
C THR A 118 0.42 -3.82 3.43
N VAL A 119 0.06 -4.41 4.57
CA VAL A 119 -0.18 -3.72 5.83
C VAL A 119 1.03 -3.89 6.75
N PHE A 120 1.67 -2.78 7.10
CA PHE A 120 2.73 -2.75 8.11
C PHE A 120 2.13 -2.54 9.49
N ARG A 121 2.70 -3.18 10.52
CA ARG A 121 2.39 -2.83 11.91
C ARG A 121 2.71 -1.36 12.20
N GLY A 122 2.11 -0.85 13.27
CA GLY A 122 2.44 0.46 13.82
C GLY A 122 3.90 0.62 14.24
N THR A 123 4.30 1.88 14.46
CA THR A 123 5.70 2.26 14.71
C THR A 123 6.21 1.86 16.10
N ALA A 124 5.33 1.83 17.11
CA ALA A 124 5.68 1.42 18.46
C ALA A 124 5.63 -0.11 18.64
N ALA A 125 6.47 -0.62 19.54
CA ALA A 125 6.48 -2.03 19.91
C ALA A 125 5.10 -2.47 20.45
N GLY A 126 4.65 -3.66 20.05
CA GLY A 126 3.36 -4.24 20.48
C GLY A 126 2.15 -3.79 19.66
N LEU A 127 2.28 -2.76 18.82
CA LEU A 127 1.24 -2.43 17.84
C LEU A 127 1.11 -3.60 16.87
N SER A 128 -0.10 -4.14 16.80
CA SER A 128 -0.42 -5.41 16.17
C SER A 128 -1.42 -5.22 15.05
N ILE A 129 -1.56 -6.24 14.20
CA ILE A 129 -2.56 -6.26 13.12
C ILE A 129 -3.63 -7.28 13.54
N THR A 130 -4.89 -6.87 13.56
CA THR A 130 -6.02 -7.74 13.87
C THR A 130 -6.97 -7.79 12.70
N LEU A 131 -7.31 -8.99 12.25
CA LEU A 131 -8.38 -9.24 11.30
C LEU A 131 -9.57 -9.81 12.07
N GLY A 132 -10.69 -9.10 12.01
CA GLY A 132 -11.97 -9.53 12.57
C GLY A 132 -12.51 -10.77 11.85
N ASP A 133 -13.52 -11.41 12.43
CA ASP A 133 -14.06 -12.66 11.90
C ASP A 133 -14.43 -12.57 10.42
N SER A 134 -14.02 -13.56 9.64
CA SER A 134 -14.36 -13.70 8.22
C SER A 134 -13.92 -12.54 7.32
N ALA A 135 -13.04 -11.64 7.79
CA ALA A 135 -12.40 -10.63 6.95
C ALA A 135 -11.43 -11.29 5.94
N THR A 136 -11.25 -10.67 4.78
CA THR A 136 -10.30 -11.11 3.75
C THR A 136 -9.20 -10.07 3.53
N LEU A 137 -7.99 -10.55 3.23
CA LEU A 137 -6.85 -9.73 2.86
C LEU A 137 -6.21 -10.29 1.59
N GLU A 138 -6.35 -9.59 0.47
CA GLU A 138 -5.52 -9.82 -0.71
C GLU A 138 -4.26 -8.95 -0.58
N GLY A 139 -3.20 -9.51 -0.01
CA GLY A 139 -2.07 -8.71 0.44
C GLY A 139 -1.13 -9.44 1.39
N ARG A 140 -0.47 -8.64 2.24
CA ARG A 140 0.52 -9.11 3.22
C ARG A 140 0.31 -8.37 4.54
N ALA A 141 0.38 -9.09 5.66
CA ALA A 141 0.38 -8.50 7.00
C ALA A 141 1.79 -8.60 7.62
N LEU A 142 2.51 -7.48 7.70
CA LEU A 142 3.90 -7.41 8.13
C LEU A 142 4.00 -6.86 9.55
N ALA A 143 4.15 -7.75 10.54
CA ALA A 143 4.14 -7.40 11.96
C ALA A 143 5.31 -7.99 12.75
N PHE A 144 6.54 -8.00 12.20
CA PHE A 144 7.72 -8.51 12.89
C PHE A 144 7.84 -7.94 14.32
N GLY A 145 7.99 -8.80 15.34
CA GLY A 145 8.06 -8.38 16.74
C GLY A 145 6.73 -7.91 17.35
N SER A 146 5.62 -8.15 16.68
CA SER A 146 4.23 -7.98 17.15
C SER A 146 3.40 -9.20 16.73
N THR A 147 2.08 -9.15 16.95
CA THR A 147 1.16 -10.24 16.62
C THR A 147 0.30 -9.89 15.40
N VAL A 148 0.01 -10.90 14.57
CA VAL A 148 -1.12 -10.88 13.64
C VAL A 148 -2.20 -11.78 14.22
N THR A 149 -3.37 -11.21 14.52
CA THR A 149 -4.52 -11.95 15.08
C THR A 149 -5.55 -12.19 13.98
N THR A 150 -6.00 -13.43 13.83
CA THR A 150 -6.96 -13.84 12.80
C THR A 150 -8.13 -14.63 13.40
N ALA A 151 -9.31 -14.49 12.82
CA ALA A 151 -10.50 -15.29 13.07
C ALA A 151 -11.15 -15.67 11.72
N ASN A 152 -11.00 -16.92 11.29
CA ASN A 152 -11.61 -17.47 10.06
C ASN A 152 -11.32 -16.65 8.78
N ASN A 153 -10.13 -16.06 8.68
CA ASN A 153 -9.78 -15.17 7.58
C ASN A 153 -9.19 -15.92 6.37
N ALA A 154 -9.39 -15.35 5.18
CA ALA A 154 -8.62 -15.69 3.99
C ALA A 154 -7.56 -14.61 3.74
N ILE A 155 -6.29 -15.00 3.68
CA ILE A 155 -5.17 -14.11 3.34
C ILE A 155 -4.48 -14.68 2.11
N THR A 156 -4.50 -13.94 1.00
CA THR A 156 -3.97 -14.37 -0.29
C THR A 156 -2.89 -13.41 -0.76
N VAL A 157 -1.77 -13.94 -1.26
CA VAL A 157 -0.71 -13.10 -1.84
C VAL A 157 -1.22 -12.56 -3.18
N PRO A 158 -1.11 -11.24 -3.43
CA PRO A 158 -1.48 -10.66 -4.72
C PRO A 158 -0.63 -11.24 -5.85
N ASP A 159 -1.21 -11.29 -7.06
CA ASP A 159 -0.42 -11.52 -8.26
C ASP A 159 0.53 -10.34 -8.48
N ALA A 160 1.73 -10.63 -8.99
CA ALA A 160 2.70 -9.59 -9.30
C ALA A 160 2.11 -8.60 -10.33
N CYS A 161 2.27 -7.30 -10.06
CA CYS A 161 1.86 -6.28 -11.02
C CYS A 161 2.66 -6.41 -12.32
N PRO A 162 2.05 -6.12 -13.48
CA PRO A 162 2.81 -5.93 -14.70
C PRO A 162 3.78 -4.77 -14.50
N GLU A 163 5.08 -5.03 -14.52
CA GLU A 163 6.08 -3.96 -14.51
C GLU A 163 5.97 -3.13 -15.78
N ALA A 164 6.09 -1.80 -15.64
CA ALA A 164 6.19 -0.92 -16.80
C ALA A 164 7.39 -1.32 -17.65
N THR A 165 7.15 -1.85 -18.85
CA THR A 165 8.20 -2.15 -19.81
C THR A 165 8.74 -0.85 -20.39
N GLY A 166 9.81 -0.33 -19.77
CA GLY A 166 10.54 0.80 -20.32
C GLY A 166 11.23 0.41 -21.63
N THR A 167 10.91 1.12 -22.72
CA THR A 167 11.69 1.02 -23.95
C THR A 167 12.81 2.05 -23.91
N ILE A 168 14.06 1.61 -23.83
CA ILE A 168 15.21 2.50 -24.06
C ILE A 168 15.33 2.70 -25.57
N ILE A 169 15.00 3.89 -26.06
CA ILE A 169 15.27 4.29 -27.45
C ILE A 169 16.65 4.96 -27.46
N VAL A 170 17.64 4.25 -28.01
CA VAL A 170 18.96 4.84 -28.28
C VAL A 170 18.95 5.44 -29.68
N GLU A 171 18.72 6.76 -29.78
CA GLU A 171 18.91 7.47 -31.04
C GLU A 171 20.38 7.84 -31.23
N LYS A 172 21.02 7.21 -32.22
CA LYS A 172 22.40 7.51 -32.62
C LYS A 172 22.43 8.77 -33.49
N GLN A 173 22.91 9.89 -32.97
CA GLN A 173 23.31 11.04 -33.80
C GLN A 173 24.77 10.89 -34.24
N THR A 174 25.04 11.00 -35.54
CA THR A 174 26.40 11.08 -36.09
C THR A 174 26.62 12.39 -36.81
N LEU A 175 27.62 13.17 -36.37
CA LEU A 175 28.23 14.25 -37.14
C LEU A 175 29.77 14.11 -37.12
N PRO A 176 30.45 13.90 -38.26
CA PRO A 176 29.91 13.60 -39.59
C PRO A 176 29.42 12.14 -39.70
N GLY A 177 28.51 11.87 -40.64
CA GLY A 177 27.96 10.52 -40.87
C GLY A 177 29.01 9.51 -41.32
N GLY A 178 29.02 8.31 -40.70
CA GLY A 178 29.80 7.16 -41.19
C GLY A 178 30.76 6.47 -40.21
N SER A 179 30.90 6.95 -38.96
CA SER A 179 31.81 6.29 -38.01
C SER A 179 31.21 5.03 -37.38
N LEU A 180 31.97 3.92 -37.38
CA LEU A 180 31.66 2.69 -36.65
C LEU A 180 31.80 2.92 -35.14
N GLN A 181 30.85 2.42 -34.35
CA GLN A 181 30.88 2.49 -32.88
C GLN A 181 30.31 1.19 -32.32
N SER A 182 30.90 0.66 -31.25
CA SER A 182 30.39 -0.49 -30.51
C SER A 182 29.64 -0.02 -29.27
N PHE A 183 28.46 -0.59 -29.03
CA PHE A 183 27.73 -0.41 -27.78
C PHE A 183 28.00 -1.62 -26.89
N GLY A 184 28.43 -1.38 -25.65
CA GLY A 184 28.52 -2.39 -24.62
C GLY A 184 27.52 -2.06 -23.53
N PHE A 185 26.61 -2.99 -23.24
CA PHE A 185 25.82 -2.96 -22.03
C PHE A 185 26.39 -4.01 -21.09
N THR A 186 26.81 -3.60 -19.91
CA THR A 186 27.02 -4.51 -18.77
C THR A 186 25.92 -4.21 -17.78
N GLY A 187 25.14 -5.25 -17.46
CA GLY A 187 24.03 -5.17 -16.52
C GLY A 187 24.47 -4.81 -15.11
#